data_AF-A0A9E5GBV5-F1
#
_entry.id   AF-A0A9E5GBV5-F1
#
_cell.length_a   1.000
_cell.length_b   1.000
_cell.length_c   1.000
_cell.angle_alpha   90.00
_cell.angle_beta   90.00
_cell.angle_gamma   90.00
#
_symmetry.space_group_name_H-M   'P 1'
#
loop_
_entity.id
_entity.type
_entity.pdbx_description
1 polymer ?
#
loop_
_entity_poly.entity_id
_entity_poly.type
_entity_poly.pdbx_seq_one_letter_code
_entity_poly.pdbx_strand_id
1 'polypeptide(L)'
;MPELFIKLYSAVQAGDMKAATRLQKIGTEIILECIKYDYLALMRNMLAWQGIDAGYSRRPFTNYKDVELGELKEKLRAIKQKYNVIEVNFLNMIF
;
A
#
# COMPACT_ATOMS: atom_id res chain seq x y z
N MET A 1 -2.67 -4.24 2.58
CA MET A 1 -1.80 -5.12 1.79
C MET A 1 -1.36 -6.40 2.52
N PRO A 2 -2.23 -7.11 3.28
CA PRO A 2 -1.85 -8.40 3.87
C PRO A 2 -1.37 -9.44 2.84
N GLU A 3 -1.96 -9.44 1.65
CA GLU A 3 -1.67 -10.32 0.52
C GLU A 3 -0.18 -10.35 0.12
N LEU A 4 0.53 -9.21 0.18
CA LEU A 4 1.97 -9.14 -0.10
C LEU A 4 2.78 -9.84 0.99
N PHE A 5 2.43 -9.63 2.26
CA PHE A 5 3.16 -10.21 3.39
C PHE A 5 2.91 -11.71 3.53
N ILE A 6 1.71 -12.18 3.21
CA ILE A 6 1.41 -13.62 3.14
C ILE A 6 2.31 -14.28 2.09
N LYS A 7 2.38 -13.71 0.88
CA LYS A 7 3.26 -14.23 -0.19
C LYS A 7 4.74 -14.15 0.19
N LEU A 8 5.17 -13.08 0.86
CA LEU A 8 6.54 -12.92 1.34
C LEU A 8 6.89 -14.05 2.32
N TYR A 9 6.01 -14.30 3.29
CA TYR A 9 6.21 -15.38 4.25
C TYR A 9 6.30 -16.74 3.56
N SER A 10 5.38 -17.04 2.62
CA SER A 10 5.43 -18.29 1.84
C SER A 10 6.73 -18.43 1.03
N ALA A 11 7.22 -17.35 0.42
CA ALA A 11 8.48 -17.37 -0.34
C ALA A 11 9.68 -17.68 0.57
N VAL A 12 9.72 -17.09 1.77
CA VAL A 12 10.76 -17.38 2.77
C VAL A 12 10.69 -18.85 3.23
N GLN A 13 9.50 -19.36 3.52
CA GLN A 13 9.31 -20.77 3.91
C GLN A 13 9.75 -21.76 2.82
N ALA A 14 9.54 -21.41 1.55
CA ALA A 14 9.95 -22.21 0.40
C ALA A 14 11.45 -22.05 0.04
N GLY A 15 12.20 -21.17 0.72
CA GLY A 15 13.59 -20.85 0.37
C GLY A 15 13.75 -20.00 -0.90
N ASP A 16 12.66 -19.48 -1.48
CA ASP A 16 12.71 -18.59 -2.64
C ASP A 16 13.06 -17.15 -2.21
N MET A 17 14.33 -16.95 -1.91
CA MET A 17 14.85 -15.65 -1.48
C MET A 17 14.79 -14.58 -2.58
N LYS A 18 14.72 -14.98 -3.85
CA LYS A 18 14.57 -14.04 -4.97
C LYS A 18 13.17 -13.42 -4.95
N ALA A 19 12.13 -14.25 -4.82
CA ALA A 19 10.76 -13.77 -4.66
C ALA A 19 10.59 -12.98 -3.36
N ALA A 20 11.12 -13.47 -2.24
CA ALA A 20 11.05 -12.78 -0.96
C ALA A 20 11.68 -11.38 -1.02
N THR A 21 12.88 -11.25 -1.61
CA THR A 21 13.55 -9.96 -1.77
C THR A 21 12.75 -9.00 -2.65
N ARG A 22 12.14 -9.49 -3.74
CA ARG A 22 11.27 -8.67 -4.60
C ARG A 22 10.06 -8.15 -3.81
N LEU A 23 9.35 -9.02 -3.10
CA LEU A 23 8.16 -8.66 -2.33
C LEU A 23 8.50 -7.68 -1.20
N GLN A 24 9.61 -7.90 -0.49
CA GLN A 24 10.10 -6.97 0.53
C GLN A 24 10.42 -5.59 -0.06
N LYS A 25 11.07 -5.51 -1.22
CA LYS A 25 11.35 -4.23 -1.90
C LYS A 25 10.07 -3.48 -2.24
N ILE A 26 9.07 -4.16 -2.80
CA ILE A 26 7.77 -3.57 -3.10
C ILE A 26 7.11 -3.02 -1.83
N GLY A 27 7.04 -3.83 -0.77
CA GLY A 27 6.46 -3.42 0.51
C GLY A 27 7.19 -2.23 1.12
N THR A 28 8.52 -2.25 1.12
CA THR A 28 9.35 -1.16 1.63
C THR A 28 9.13 0.14 0.86
N GLU A 29 9.11 0.14 -0.47
CA GLU A 29 8.89 1.37 -1.24
C GLU A 29 7.49 1.97 -0.98
N ILE A 30 6.45 1.13 -0.89
CA ILE A 30 5.10 1.60 -0.53
C ILE A 30 5.12 2.21 0.88
N ILE A 31 5.72 1.55 1.86
CA ILE A 31 5.81 2.04 3.24
C ILE A 31 6.53 3.40 3.28
N LEU A 32 7.66 3.53 2.59
CA LEU A 32 8.44 4.78 2.57
C LEU A 32 7.68 5.97 1.98
N GLU A 33 6.77 5.74 1.03
CA GLU A 33 5.87 6.80 0.55
C GLU A 33 4.74 7.11 1.56
N CYS A 34 4.25 6.09 2.27
CA CYS A 34 3.14 6.23 3.21
C CYS A 34 3.51 6.87 4.56
N ILE A 35 4.75 6.69 5.04
CA ILE A 35 5.20 7.27 6.33
C ILE A 35 5.23 8.79 6.35
N LYS A 36 5.09 9.44 5.20
CA LYS A 36 5.00 10.90 5.06
C LYS A 36 3.63 11.45 5.51
N TYR A 37 2.67 10.56 5.79
CA TYR A 37 1.29 10.86 6.14
C TYR A 37 0.95 10.32 7.53
N ASP A 38 -0.15 10.83 8.08
CA ASP A 38 -0.81 10.23 9.23
C ASP A 38 -1.36 8.85 8.86
N TYR A 39 -0.64 7.81 9.25
CA TYR A 39 -0.82 6.47 8.69
C TYR A 39 -2.20 5.88 8.98
N LEU A 40 -2.76 6.11 10.17
CA LEU A 40 -4.09 5.58 10.51
C LEU A 40 -5.18 6.21 9.64
N ALA A 41 -5.08 7.51 9.37
CA ALA A 41 -5.97 8.22 8.47
C ALA A 41 -5.78 7.80 7.00
N LEU A 42 -4.52 7.63 6.57
CA LEU A 42 -4.20 7.17 5.23
C LEU A 42 -4.71 5.73 4.99
N MET A 43 -4.57 4.84 5.97
CA MET A 43 -5.06 3.47 5.87
C MET A 43 -6.57 3.42 5.63
N ARG A 44 -7.36 4.30 6.26
CA ARG A 44 -8.81 4.39 5.99
C ARG A 44 -9.08 4.80 4.55
N ASN A 45 -8.31 5.74 3.99
CA ASN A 45 -8.41 6.11 2.58
C ASN A 45 -8.07 4.92 1.66
N MET A 46 -7.02 4.15 1.97
CA MET A 46 -6.66 2.95 1.21
C MET A 46 -7.73 1.85 1.26
N LEU A 47 -8.45 1.73 2.37
CA LEU A 47 -9.61 0.84 2.49
C LEU A 47 -10.79 1.38 1.67
N ALA A 48 -11.06 2.69 1.72
CA ALA A 48 -12.10 3.34 0.93
C ALA A 48 -11.88 3.20 -0.58
N TRP A 49 -10.63 3.27 -1.05
CA TRP A 49 -10.29 2.99 -2.46
C TRP A 49 -10.67 1.58 -2.90
N GLN A 50 -10.79 0.63 -1.97
CA GLN A 50 -11.22 -0.73 -2.21
C GLN A 50 -12.73 -0.92 -1.98
N GLY A 51 -13.49 0.17 -1.81
CA GLY A 51 -14.93 0.14 -1.54
C GLY A 51 -15.31 -0.22 -0.11
N ILE A 52 -14.35 -0.23 0.82
CA ILE A 52 -14.59 -0.55 2.24
C ILE A 52 -14.83 0.75 3.00
N ASP A 53 -16.02 0.91 3.59
CA ASP A 53 -16.29 2.01 4.52
C ASP A 53 -15.53 1.78 5.84
N ALA A 54 -14.42 2.49 5.98
CA ALA A 54 -13.61 2.48 7.19
C ALA A 54 -13.90 3.69 8.09
N GLY A 55 -14.93 4.51 7.81
CA GLY A 55 -15.24 5.72 8.58
C GLY A 55 -14.09 6.74 8.62
N TYR A 56 -13.96 7.45 9.74
CA TYR A 56 -12.99 8.55 9.91
C TYR A 56 -12.05 8.32 11.09
N SER A 57 -10.89 8.97 11.06
CA SER A 57 -9.95 8.98 12.18
C SER A 57 -10.36 10.08 13.18
N ARG A 58 -10.50 9.71 14.45
CA ARG A 58 -10.80 10.68 15.52
C ARG A 58 -9.61 11.61 15.72
N ARG A 59 -9.87 12.82 16.21
CA ARG A 59 -8.81 13.78 16.59
C ARG A 59 -7.80 13.12 17.55
N PRO A 60 -6.50 13.44 17.46
CA PRO A 60 -5.89 14.54 16.70
C PRO A 60 -5.46 14.18 15.26
N PHE A 61 -5.83 13.00 14.75
CA PHE A 61 -5.41 12.55 13.43
C PHE A 61 -6.00 13.39 12.30
N THR A 62 -5.25 13.50 11.20
CA THR A 62 -5.72 14.13 9.95
C THR A 62 -6.86 13.30 9.35
N ASN A 63 -7.74 13.90 8.57
CA ASN A 63 -8.67 13.17 7.71
C ASN A 63 -8.50 13.68 6.28
N TYR A 64 -7.70 12.96 5.50
CA TYR A 64 -7.42 13.34 4.11
C TYR A 64 -8.67 13.19 3.24
N LYS A 65 -8.91 14.18 2.38
CA LYS A 65 -9.76 14.06 1.20
C LYS A 65 -8.98 13.36 0.10
N ASP A 66 -9.68 12.67 -0.79
CA ASP A 66 -9.04 11.93 -1.88
C ASP A 66 -8.15 12.81 -2.78
N VAL A 67 -8.57 14.07 -3.00
CA VAL A 67 -7.82 15.08 -3.78
C VAL A 67 -6.47 15.45 -3.15
N GLU A 68 -6.33 15.34 -1.83
CA GLU A 68 -5.08 15.63 -1.11
C GLU A 68 -4.07 14.48 -1.25
N LEU A 69 -4.53 13.30 -1.69
CA LEU A 69 -3.71 12.10 -1.88
C LEU A 69 -3.26 11.90 -3.33
N GLY A 70 -3.46 12.90 -4.21
CA GLY A 70 -3.09 12.82 -5.62
C GLY A 70 -1.61 12.51 -5.84
N GLU A 71 -0.71 13.21 -5.14
CA GLU A 71 0.73 12.96 -5.25
C GLU A 71 1.10 11.53 -4.81
N LEU A 72 0.52 11.06 -3.69
CA LEU A 72 0.75 9.69 -3.23
C LEU A 72 0.28 8.67 -4.27
N LYS A 73 -0.90 8.87 -4.88
CA LYS A 73 -1.39 8.00 -5.95
C LYS A 73 -0.39 7.96 -7.12
N GLU A 74 0.15 9.09 -7.57
CA GLU A 74 1.17 9.07 -8.63
C GLU A 74 2.43 8.29 -8.24
N LYS A 75 2.92 8.45 -7.00
CA LYS A 75 4.06 7.67 -6.49
C LYS A 75 3.75 6.17 -6.47
N LEU A 76 2.57 5.79 -5.99
CA LEU A 76 2.09 4.41 -5.96
C LEU A 76 1.92 3.83 -7.37
N ARG A 77 1.48 4.64 -8.35
CA ARG A 77 1.41 4.26 -9.77
C ARG A 77 2.80 3.94 -10.32
N ALA A 78 3.78 4.80 -10.03
CA ALA A 78 5.16 4.60 -10.45
C ALA A 78 5.75 3.31 -9.84
N ILE A 79 5.48 3.03 -8.56
CA ILE A 79 5.89 1.77 -7.90
C ILE A 79 5.23 0.56 -8.58
N LYS A 80 3.92 0.63 -8.86
CA LYS A 80 3.18 -0.45 -9.56
C LYS A 80 3.83 -0.77 -10.90
N GLN A 81 4.14 0.24 -11.70
CA GLN A 81 4.76 0.09 -13.01
C GLN A 81 6.20 -0.43 -12.91
N LYS A 82 7.02 0.16 -12.03
CA LYS A 82 8.45 -0.19 -11.85
C LYS A 82 8.65 -1.67 -11.48
N TYR A 83 7.78 -2.23 -10.64
CA TYR A 83 7.89 -3.61 -10.15
C TYR A 83 6.89 -4.59 -10.76
N ASN A 84 6.05 -4.11 -11.68
CA ASN A 84 4.90 -4.84 -12.20
C ASN A 84 4.08 -5.48 -11.06
N VAL A 85 3.65 -4.65 -10.11
CA VAL A 85 3.01 -5.11 -8.86
C VAL A 85 1.61 -5.62 -9.17
N ILE A 86 1.37 -6.89 -8.87
CA ILE A 86 0.06 -7.54 -8.98
C ILE A 86 -0.45 -8.03 -7.62
N GLU A 87 0.43 -8.01 -6.61
CA GLU A 87 0.21 -8.61 -5.30
C GLU A 87 -0.42 -7.65 -4.29
N VAL A 88 -0.77 -6.41 -4.66
CA VAL A 88 -1.30 -5.41 -3.73
C VAL A 88 -2.64 -4.90 -4.24
N ASN A 89 -3.71 -5.18 -3.51
CA ASN A 89 -5.08 -5.01 -4.01
C ASN A 89 -5.45 -3.54 -4.22
N PHE A 90 -5.12 -2.66 -3.28
CA PHE A 90 -5.48 -1.24 -3.39
C PHE A 90 -4.82 -0.56 -4.59
N LEU A 91 -3.66 -1.03 -5.06
CA LEU A 91 -3.00 -0.50 -6.27
C LEU A 91 -3.76 -0.83 -7.56
N ASN A 92 -4.64 -1.83 -7.53
CA ASN A 92 -5.47 -2.22 -8.67
C ASN A 92 -6.79 -1.45 -8.75
N MET A 93 -7.20 -0.78 -7.67
CA MET A 93 -8.46 -0.03 -7.62
C MET A 93 -8.29 1.45 -7.95
N ILE A 94 -7.06 1.96 -7.86
CA ILE A 94 -6.75 3.37 -8.14
C ILE A 94 -6.19 3.59 -9.57
N PHE A 95 -5.88 2.53 -10.32
CA PHE A 95 -5.35 2.55 -11.71
C PHE A 95 -5.87 1.41 -12.56
#